data_AF-A0A2Z4JWT6-F1
#
_entry.id   AF-A0A2Z4JWT6-F1
#
_cell.length_a   1.000
_cell.length_b   1.000
_cell.length_c   1.000
_cell.angle_alpha   90.00
_cell.angle_beta   90.00
_cell.angle_gamma   90.00
#
_symmetry.space_group_name_H-M   'P 1'
#
loop_
_entity.id
_entity.type
_entity.pdbx_description
1 polymer ?
#
loop_
_entity_poly.entity_id
_entity_poly.type
_entity_poly.pdbx_seq_one_letter_code
_entity_poly.pdbx_strand_id
1 'polypeptide(L)' 'MIGVYVSADDAAKKPLVADHFEFHAVPRVGEEVVVDQDGSQFLLLVESVTNFAQTKGDIMNQVSPIHIKCALIHRLER' A
#
# COMPACT_ATOMS: atom_id res chain seq x y z
N MET A 1 -7.72 -12.21 -5.58
CA MET A 1 -6.84 -11.27 -4.86
C MET A 1 -6.14 -10.40 -5.88
N ILE A 2 -5.95 -9.12 -5.59
CA ILE A 2 -5.24 -8.16 -6.42
C ILE A 2 -4.02 -7.71 -5.61
N GLY A 3 -2.83 -7.82 -6.18
CA GLY A 3 -1.63 -7.24 -5.57
C GLY A 3 -1.68 -5.72 -5.69
N VAL A 4 -1.38 -5.00 -4.62
CA VAL A 4 -1.36 -3.53 -4.54
C VAL A 4 -0.08 -3.12 -3.83
N TYR A 5 0.67 -2.19 -4.41
CA TYR A 5 1.79 -1.57 -3.71
C TYR A 5 1.24 -0.54 -2.72
N VAL A 6 1.60 -0.66 -1.45
CA VAL A 6 1.16 0.21 -0.36
C VAL A 6 2.38 0.96 0.17
N SER A 7 2.28 2.27 0.25
CA SER A 7 3.31 3.09 0.91
C SER A 7 2.71 4.01 1.96
N ALA A 8 3.36 4.10 3.12
CA ALA A 8 3.05 5.09 4.16
C ALA A 8 4.35 5.61 4.78
N ASP A 9 4.41 6.92 5.02
CA ASP A 9 5.53 7.57 5.69
C ASP A 9 5.12 8.03 7.08
N ASP A 10 6.10 8.17 7.99
CA ASP A 10 5.92 8.86 9.25
C ASP A 10 5.83 10.39 9.06
N ALA A 11 5.57 11.12 10.15
CA ALA A 11 5.52 12.60 10.12
C ALA A 11 6.83 13.26 9.66
N ALA A 12 7.96 12.55 9.74
CA ALA A 12 9.28 13.00 9.28
C ALA A 12 9.59 12.55 7.84
N LYS A 13 8.61 12.00 7.10
CA LYS A 13 8.75 11.45 5.74
C LYS A 13 9.70 10.25 5.65
N LYS A 14 9.84 9.48 6.73
CA LYS A 14 10.55 8.21 6.69
C LYS A 14 9.56 7.10 6.35
N PRO A 15 9.92 6.16 5.46
CA PRO A 15 9.03 5.08 5.08
C PRO A 15 8.76 4.17 6.29
N LEU A 16 7.48 3.97 6.57
CA LEU A 16 6.98 3.01 7.57
C LEU A 16 6.51 1.72 6.90
N VAL A 17 5.80 1.85 5.78
CA VAL A 17 5.34 0.76 4.93
C VAL A 17 5.72 1.07 3.51
N ALA A 18 6.25 0.08 2.79
CA ALA A 18 6.66 0.20 1.40
C ALA A 18 6.73 -1.18 0.74
N ASP A 19 5.60 -1.87 0.62
CA ASP A 19 5.57 -3.25 0.12
C ASP A 19 4.26 -3.59 -0.64
N HIS A 20 4.21 -4.78 -1.23
CA HIS A 20 3.06 -5.31 -1.94
C HIS A 20 2.17 -6.15 -1.03
N PHE A 21 0.87 -5.88 -1.08
CA PHE A 21 -0.14 -6.58 -0.30
C PHE A 21 -1.26 -7.07 -1.20
N GLU A 22 -1.91 -8.16 -0.79
CA GLU A 22 -3.06 -8.71 -1.51
C GLU A 22 -4.37 -8.21 -0.89
N PHE A 23 -5.24 -7.66 -1.74
CA PHE A 23 -6.60 -7.26 -1.34
C PHE A 23 -7.66 -7.97 -2.19
N HIS A 24 -8.89 -8.06 -1.67
CA HIS A 24 -10.03 -8.58 -2.43
C HIS A 24 -10.45 -7.63 -3.56
N ALA A 25 -10.29 -6.34 -3.35
CA ALA A 25 -10.54 -5.26 -4.30
C ALA A 25 -9.55 -4.12 -4.03
N VAL A 26 -9.41 -3.20 -4.98
CA VAL A 26 -8.55 -2.02 -4.81
C VAL A 26 -9.15 -1.10 -3.73
N PRO A 27 -8.42 -0.81 -2.64
CA PRO A 27 -8.88 0.14 -1.62
C PRO A 27 -9.13 1.53 -2.21
N ARG A 28 -10.15 2.21 -1.71
CA ARG A 28 -10.54 3.56 -2.16
C ARG A 28 -9.95 4.63 -1.26
N VAL A 29 -9.84 5.85 -1.79
CA VAL A 29 -9.48 7.03 -0.98
C VAL A 29 -10.45 7.21 0.17
N GLY A 30 -9.93 7.41 1.38
CA GLY A 30 -10.69 7.53 2.62
C GLY A 30 -11.02 6.20 3.30
N GLU A 31 -10.72 5.05 2.69
CA GLU A 31 -10.84 3.76 3.36
C GLU A 31 -9.66 3.52 4.31
N GLU A 32 -9.94 2.82 5.40
CA GLU A 32 -8.93 2.30 6.31
C GLU A 32 -8.52 0.89 5.89
N VAL A 33 -7.22 0.63 5.87
CA VAL A 33 -6.66 -0.69 5.57
C VAL A 33 -5.71 -1.12 6.67
N VAL A 34 -5.67 -2.42 6.94
CA VAL A 34 -4.70 -3.03 7.85
C VAL A 34 -3.69 -3.81 7.02
N VAL A 35 -2.41 -3.55 7.25
CA VAL A 35 -1.30 -4.25 6.61
C VAL A 35 -0.33 -4.79 7.66
N ASP A 36 0.20 -5.98 7.40
CA ASP A 36 1.17 -6.67 8.27
C ASP A 36 2.56 -6.62 7.62
N GLN A 37 3.50 -5.93 8.25
CA GLN A 37 4.88 -5.84 7.77
C GLN A 37 5.86 -6.12 8.92
N ASP A 38 6.77 -7.07 8.70
CA ASP A 38 7.83 -7.43 9.65
C ASP A 38 7.33 -7.71 11.08
N GLY A 39 6.15 -8.34 11.20
CA GLY A 39 5.53 -8.68 12.47
C GLY A 39 4.83 -7.52 13.19
N SER A 40 4.77 -6.33 12.58
CA SER A 40 3.97 -5.19 13.04
C SER A 40 2.71 -5.05 12.19
N GLN A 41 1.57 -4.73 12.81
CA GLN A 41 0.37 -4.36 12.04
C GLN A 41 0.22 -2.84 12.01
N PHE A 42 -0.17 -2.31 10.86
CA PHE A 42 -0.38 -0.88 10.65
C PHE A 42 -1.81 -0.64 10.18
N LEU A 43 -2.54 0.20 10.92
CA LEU A 43 -3.81 0.76 10.48
C LEU A 43 -3.50 2.05 9.70
N LEU A 44 -3.87 2.05 8.42
CA LEU A 44 -3.53 3.09 7.47
C LEU A 44 -4.79 3.69 6.83
N LEU A 45 -4.81 5.01 6.60
CA LEU A 45 -5.84 5.70 5.83
C LEU A 45 -5.38 5.90 4.39
N VAL A 46 -6.15 5.46 3.41
CA VAL A 46 -5.81 5.66 1.99
C VAL A 46 -5.98 7.13 1.59
N GLU A 47 -4.88 7.80 1.22
CA GLU A 47 -4.88 9.19 0.78
C GLU A 47 -5.03 9.32 -0.74
N SER A 48 -4.40 8.42 -1.50
CA SER A 48 -4.46 8.46 -2.96
C SER A 48 -4.29 7.07 -3.57
N VAL A 49 -4.93 6.85 -4.71
CA VAL A 49 -4.82 5.62 -5.50
C VAL A 49 -4.34 6.01 -6.89
N THR A 50 -3.20 5.46 -7.30
CA THR A 50 -2.60 5.66 -8.63
C THR A 50 -2.64 4.34 -9.38
N ASN A 51 -3.15 4.37 -10.61
CA ASN A 51 -3.16 3.21 -11.51
C ASN A 51 -2.22 3.48 -12.69
N PHE A 52 -1.19 2.67 -12.82
CA PHE A 52 -0.23 2.70 -13.91
C PHE A 52 -0.71 1.79 -15.03
N ALA A 53 -0.77 2.34 -16.26
CA ALA A 53 -1.05 1.53 -17.44
C ALA A 53 0.06 0.48 -17.58
N GLN A 54 -0.33 -0.81 -17.66
CA GLN A 54 0.60 -1.89 -17.97
C GLN A 54 1.11 -1.68 -19.41
N THR A 55 2.30 -1.12 -19.59
CA THR A 55 2.85 -0.95 -20.92
C THR A 55 3.54 -2.25 -21.37
N LYS A 56 3.40 -2.57 -22.66
CA LYS A 56 3.89 -3.83 -23.28
C LYS A 56 5.40 -4.09 -23.14
N GLY A 57 6.17 -3.13 -22.60
CA GLY A 57 7.63 -3.18 -22.49
C GLY A 57 8.16 -3.41 -21.07
N ASP A 58 7.31 -3.52 -20.06
CA ASP A 58 7.73 -3.79 -18.69
C ASP A 58 7.98 -5.30 -18.53
N ILE A 59 9.21 -5.69 -18.85
CA ILE A 59 9.69 -7.07 -18.86
C ILE A 59 9.57 -7.67 -17.45
N MET A 60 8.81 -8.76 -17.35
CA MET A 60 8.87 -9.83 -16.34
C MET A 60 9.28 -9.39 -14.93
N ASN A 61 8.40 -8.73 -14.17
CA ASN A 61 8.27 -8.92 -12.73
C ASN A 61 7.12 -8.05 -12.19
N GLN A 62 6.06 -8.72 -11.72
CA GLN A 62 5.24 -8.45 -10.52
C GLN A 62 5.00 -7.02 -9.96
N VAL A 63 5.28 -5.93 -10.67
CA VAL A 63 4.91 -4.60 -10.20
C VAL A 63 3.39 -4.52 -10.26
N SER A 64 2.75 -4.37 -9.09
CA SER A 64 1.33 -4.10 -9.08
C SER A 64 1.07 -2.84 -9.92
N PRO A 65 0.14 -2.86 -10.87
CA PRO A 65 -0.22 -1.65 -11.61
C PRO A 65 -0.87 -0.60 -10.68
N ILE A 66 -1.13 -0.93 -9.41
CA ILE A 66 -1.84 -0.07 -8.47
C ILE A 66 -0.92 0.26 -7.31
N HIS A 67 -0.72 1.55 -7.10
CA HIS A 67 -0.04 2.10 -5.93
C HIS A 67 -1.05 2.89 -5.11
N ILE A 68 -1.19 2.53 -3.83
CA ILE A 68 -1.91 3.34 -2.86
C ILE A 68 -0.92 4.01 -1.89
N LYS A 69 -1.10 5.31 -1.71
CA LYS A 69 -0.41 6.07 -0.68
C LYS A 69 -1.34 6.24 0.50
N CYS A 70 -0.83 5.98 1.69
CA CYS A 70 -1.60 6.05 2.92
C CYS A 70 -0.93 6.91 3.99
N ALA A 71 -1.74 7.43 4.91
CA ALA A 71 -1.30 8.01 6.17
C ALA A 71 -1.37 6.95 7.28
N LEU A 72 -0.41 6.97 8.19
CA LEU A 72 -0.49 6.14 9.40
C LEU A 72 -1.59 6.68 10.33
N ILE A 73 -2.55 5.84 10.69
CA ILE A 73 -3.48 6.11 11.79
C ILE A 73 -2.90 5.56 13.09
N HIS A 74 -2.52 4.28 13.10
CA HIS A 74 -2.02 3.62 14.31
C HIS A 74 -1.11 2.45 13.98
N ARG A 75 -0.09 2.22 14.83
CA ARG A 75 0.72 1.00 14.81
C ARG A 75 0.23 0.10 15.93
N LEU A 76 -0.22 -1.10 15.58
CA LEU A 76 -0.65 -2.11 16.53
C LEU A 76 0.58 -2.96 16.89
N GLU A 77 1.02 -2.85 18.14
CA GLU A 77 2.03 -3.75 18.69
C GLU A 77 1.34 -5.06 19.09
N ARG A 78 1.94 -6.19 18.69
CA ARG A 78 1.51 -7.53 19.12
C ARG A 78 2.20 -7.93 20.41
#